data_AF-A0A672SSY3-F1
#
_entry.id   AF-A0A672SSY3-F1
#
_cell.length_a   1.000
_cell.length_b   1.000
_cell.length_c   1.000
_cell.angle_alpha   90.00
_cell.angle_beta   90.00
_cell.angle_gamma   90.00
#
_symmetry.space_group_name_H-M   'P 1'
#
loop_
_entity.id
_entity.type
_entity.pdbx_description
1 polymer ?
#
loop_
_entity_poly.entity_id
_entity_poly.type
_entity_poly.pdbx_seq_one_letter_code
_entity_poly.pdbx_strand_id
1 'polypeptide(L)'
;SPLLLKELDLSDDKIGDLDGEKLSLLICCVLNMLNNCKRTEKSCSVLATVLSSKTILKEMNLNNSRLLDSGVKEICEGLKNPVCELKILKLSDCSITEEGYKALASALRSNPSHLIELDLTGNDPGQSGVKQLNDLLQDPNCQLKTLRFLGPAADEACQYVTGIVGKNPLLLRELNLSEHELGDTNMKQLAALLQDKHCTLNTLTLCRCSITEKQCLILTSALKTNPSHLTELDLSENKLQNRGVKILCDVVKDSDCKLERLRSGTFMSSHICEKVFTLFVLSFCLIFCSLSQCRLRYCDMTDEGCSAVTSALQPNPSNLRELDLSGNQLGVENLGVLLKNPEFKLEILALVPVYCLGVFALHILEFPQ
;
A
#
# COMPACT_ATOMS: atom_id res chain seq x y z
N SER A 1 31.86 -30.57 -27.86
CA SER A 1 31.78 -30.29 -26.42
C SER A 1 30.42 -29.68 -26.13
N PRO A 2 29.61 -30.25 -25.22
CA PRO A 2 28.29 -29.67 -24.93
C PRO A 2 28.49 -28.26 -24.39
N LEU A 3 27.83 -27.29 -25.01
CA LEU A 3 28.11 -25.87 -24.85
C LEU A 3 27.80 -25.38 -23.45
N LEU A 4 28.73 -24.55 -22.98
CA LEU A 4 28.83 -23.97 -21.64
C LEU A 4 27.86 -22.78 -21.42
N LEU A 5 26.63 -22.83 -21.93
CA LEU A 5 25.71 -21.68 -21.80
C LEU A 5 25.19 -21.60 -20.35
N LYS A 6 25.75 -20.65 -19.58
CA LYS A 6 25.37 -20.40 -18.18
C LYS A 6 24.33 -19.29 -18.04
N GLU A 7 24.22 -18.42 -19.03
CA GLU A 7 23.38 -17.22 -18.99
C GLU A 7 22.64 -17.09 -20.33
N LEU A 8 21.34 -16.80 -20.28
CA LEU A 8 20.48 -16.54 -21.45
C LEU A 8 19.72 -15.24 -21.22
N ASP A 9 19.94 -14.24 -22.06
CA ASP A 9 19.23 -12.97 -22.03
C ASP A 9 18.39 -12.81 -23.30
N LEU A 10 17.08 -12.69 -23.13
CA LEU A 10 16.10 -12.45 -24.20
C LEU A 10 15.24 -11.21 -23.88
N SER A 11 15.74 -10.28 -23.06
CA SER A 11 15.02 -9.06 -22.70
C SER A 11 14.74 -8.15 -23.91
N ASP A 12 13.68 -7.34 -23.80
CA ASP A 12 13.29 -6.31 -24.77
C ASP A 12 12.96 -6.80 -26.20
N ASP A 13 12.63 -8.08 -26.38
CA ASP A 13 12.36 -8.70 -27.69
C ASP A 13 13.51 -8.51 -28.73
N LYS A 14 14.73 -8.16 -28.28
CA LYS A 14 15.91 -7.94 -29.15
C LYS A 14 16.64 -9.25 -29.43
N ILE A 15 15.97 -10.19 -30.10
CA ILE A 15 16.58 -11.44 -30.58
C ILE A 15 17.51 -11.20 -31.80
N GLY A 16 17.67 -9.95 -32.24
CA GLY A 16 18.39 -9.56 -33.46
C GLY A 16 19.93 -9.50 -33.39
N ASP A 17 20.56 -9.59 -32.22
CA ASP A 17 22.01 -9.31 -32.04
C ASP A 17 22.85 -10.48 -31.51
N LEU A 18 22.35 -11.73 -31.59
CA LEU A 18 23.11 -12.89 -31.13
C LEU A 18 24.14 -13.34 -32.18
N ASP A 19 25.40 -12.94 -31.96
CA ASP A 19 26.53 -13.18 -32.86
C ASP A 19 26.86 -14.69 -33.04
N GLY A 20 27.12 -15.06 -34.28
CA GLY A 20 26.86 -16.39 -34.87
C GLY A 20 27.83 -17.53 -34.54
N GLU A 21 28.88 -17.31 -33.74
CA GLU A 21 29.92 -18.34 -33.53
C GLU A 21 29.86 -19.07 -32.17
N LYS A 22 28.99 -18.65 -31.24
CA LYS A 22 28.69 -19.41 -29.99
C LYS A 22 27.37 -20.20 -30.05
N LEU A 23 26.72 -20.19 -31.21
CA LEU A 23 25.32 -20.51 -31.43
C LEU A 23 25.13 -21.95 -31.96
N SER A 24 25.86 -22.93 -31.41
CA SER A 24 25.89 -24.28 -31.99
C SER A 24 24.67 -25.15 -31.60
N LEU A 25 23.98 -25.59 -32.66
CA LEU A 25 22.97 -26.64 -32.83
C LEU A 25 21.73 -26.67 -31.92
N LEU A 26 21.86 -26.57 -30.60
CA LEU A 26 20.69 -26.53 -29.69
C LEU A 26 20.13 -25.11 -29.60
N ILE A 27 21.01 -24.12 -29.42
CA ILE A 27 20.65 -22.69 -29.37
C ILE A 27 20.19 -22.20 -30.74
N CYS A 28 20.77 -22.69 -31.84
CA CYS A 28 20.32 -22.33 -33.19
C CYS A 28 18.92 -22.88 -33.50
N CYS A 29 18.57 -24.08 -33.01
CA CYS A 29 17.19 -24.59 -33.06
C CYS A 29 16.25 -23.76 -32.18
N VAL A 30 16.64 -23.48 -30.93
CA VAL A 30 15.84 -22.69 -29.98
C VAL A 30 15.62 -21.27 -30.51
N LEU A 31 16.67 -20.57 -30.95
CA LEU A 31 16.59 -19.21 -31.50
C LEU A 31 15.94 -19.15 -32.88
N ASN A 32 16.13 -20.13 -33.79
CA ASN A 32 15.35 -20.18 -35.04
C ASN A 32 13.86 -20.44 -34.76
N MET A 33 13.54 -21.24 -33.74
CA MET A 33 12.16 -21.45 -33.32
C MET A 33 11.58 -20.18 -32.67
N LEU A 34 12.36 -19.48 -31.82
CA LEU A 34 11.97 -18.21 -31.20
C LEU A 34 11.79 -17.09 -32.25
N ASN A 35 12.70 -16.96 -33.23
CA ASN A 35 12.63 -15.98 -34.32
C ASN A 35 11.48 -16.22 -35.31
N ASN A 36 11.07 -17.49 -35.52
CA ASN A 36 9.90 -17.82 -36.32
C ASN A 36 8.59 -17.79 -35.51
N CYS A 37 8.65 -17.75 -34.18
CA CYS A 37 7.50 -17.65 -33.30
C CYS A 37 7.18 -16.19 -32.99
N LYS A 38 6.55 -15.50 -33.95
CA LYS A 38 5.58 -14.48 -33.55
C LYS A 38 4.50 -15.20 -32.71
N ARG A 39 4.45 -14.89 -31.41
CA ARG A 39 3.45 -15.27 -30.36
C ARG A 39 4.00 -16.24 -29.29
N THR A 40 4.59 -15.61 -28.28
CA THR A 40 4.86 -15.90 -26.85
C THR A 40 4.59 -17.28 -26.21
N GLU A 41 3.73 -18.15 -26.72
CA GLU A 41 3.42 -19.45 -26.09
C GLU A 41 4.35 -20.57 -26.57
N LYS A 42 4.55 -20.68 -27.89
CA LYS A 42 5.44 -21.69 -28.49
C LYS A 42 6.90 -21.49 -28.08
N SER A 43 7.31 -20.24 -27.89
CA SER A 43 8.63 -19.87 -27.37
C SER A 43 8.86 -20.39 -25.96
N CYS A 44 7.86 -20.28 -25.08
CA CYS A 44 7.98 -20.72 -23.70
C CYS A 44 8.02 -22.25 -23.58
N SER A 45 7.31 -22.98 -24.43
CA SER A 45 7.39 -24.45 -24.48
C SER A 45 8.80 -24.94 -24.85
N VAL A 46 9.49 -24.24 -25.75
CA VAL A 46 10.89 -24.52 -26.08
C VAL A 46 11.79 -24.22 -24.87
N LEU A 47 11.60 -23.10 -24.19
CA LEU A 47 12.35 -22.76 -22.97
C LEU A 47 12.12 -23.79 -21.85
N ALA A 48 10.89 -24.27 -21.67
CA ALA A 48 10.55 -25.32 -20.72
C ALA A 48 11.29 -26.62 -21.02
N THR A 49 11.41 -26.97 -22.31
CA THR A 49 12.18 -28.13 -22.77
C THR A 49 13.67 -27.97 -22.47
N VAL A 50 14.21 -26.75 -22.67
CA VAL A 50 15.60 -26.43 -22.32
C VAL A 50 15.82 -26.60 -20.82
N LEU A 51 14.98 -26.00 -19.97
CA LEU A 51 15.05 -26.13 -18.51
C LEU A 51 14.87 -27.59 -18.03
N SER A 52 14.11 -28.39 -18.76
CA SER A 52 13.89 -29.83 -18.49
C SER A 52 15.04 -30.73 -18.95
N SER A 53 16.01 -30.20 -19.69
CA SER A 53 17.21 -30.93 -20.10
C SER A 53 18.36 -30.65 -19.12
N LYS A 54 19.35 -31.55 -19.06
CA LYS A 54 20.57 -31.33 -18.25
C LYS A 54 21.39 -30.18 -18.85
N THR A 55 20.97 -28.95 -18.57
CA THR A 55 21.67 -27.73 -18.96
C THR A 55 22.49 -27.23 -17.79
N ILE A 56 23.51 -26.43 -18.09
CA ILE A 56 24.27 -25.71 -17.07
C ILE A 56 23.76 -24.27 -16.91
N LEU A 57 22.55 -23.98 -17.40
CA LEU A 57 21.97 -22.64 -17.39
C LEU A 57 21.68 -22.23 -15.93
N LYS A 58 22.28 -21.13 -15.51
CA LYS A 58 22.18 -20.58 -14.15
C LYS A 58 21.37 -19.29 -14.12
N GLU A 59 21.35 -18.53 -15.20
CA GLU A 59 20.59 -17.29 -15.30
C GLU A 59 19.75 -17.24 -16.58
N MET A 60 18.51 -16.81 -16.43
CA MET A 60 17.59 -16.55 -17.53
C MET A 60 16.90 -15.20 -17.32
N ASN A 61 17.11 -14.29 -18.26
CA ASN A 61 16.49 -12.97 -18.29
C ASN A 61 15.47 -12.89 -19.43
N LEU A 62 14.20 -12.70 -19.09
CA LEU A 62 13.08 -12.54 -20.03
C LEU A 62 12.33 -11.22 -19.76
N ASN A 63 13.00 -10.24 -19.15
CA ASN A 63 12.37 -8.95 -18.82
C ASN A 63 11.76 -8.29 -20.06
N ASN A 64 10.63 -7.61 -19.88
CA ASN A 64 9.90 -6.92 -20.95
C ASN A 64 9.41 -7.84 -22.09
N SER A 65 9.44 -9.16 -21.91
CA SER A 65 8.83 -10.11 -22.86
C SER A 65 7.37 -10.36 -22.47
N ARG A 66 6.43 -10.24 -23.42
CA ARG A 66 4.99 -10.42 -23.13
C ARG A 66 4.60 -11.90 -22.93
N LEU A 67 5.11 -12.56 -21.90
CA LEU A 67 4.93 -13.99 -21.65
C LEU A 67 3.48 -14.36 -21.33
N LEU A 68 2.76 -13.49 -20.61
CA LEU A 68 1.45 -13.78 -20.01
C LEU A 68 1.51 -14.98 -19.04
N ASP A 69 0.39 -15.30 -18.40
CA ASP A 69 0.32 -16.46 -17.49
C ASP A 69 0.57 -17.79 -18.21
N SER A 70 0.18 -17.91 -19.48
CA SER A 70 0.41 -19.13 -20.27
C SER A 70 1.89 -19.39 -20.51
N GLY A 71 2.66 -18.37 -20.90
CA GLY A 71 4.11 -18.51 -21.09
C GLY A 71 4.84 -18.85 -19.80
N VAL A 72 4.43 -18.22 -18.68
CA VAL A 72 4.99 -18.54 -17.35
C VAL A 72 4.65 -19.97 -16.94
N LYS A 73 3.43 -20.45 -17.20
CA LYS A 73 3.03 -21.84 -16.89
C LYS A 73 3.86 -22.85 -17.66
N GLU A 74 4.17 -22.58 -18.93
CA GLU A 74 5.10 -23.41 -19.70
C GLU A 74 6.49 -23.43 -19.07
N ILE A 75 7.06 -22.26 -18.75
CA ILE A 75 8.37 -22.16 -18.06
C ILE A 75 8.35 -22.93 -16.73
N CYS A 76 7.24 -22.87 -16.00
CA CYS A 76 7.06 -23.60 -14.74
C CYS A 76 7.18 -25.12 -14.90
N GLU A 77 6.76 -25.72 -16.03
CA GLU A 77 6.97 -27.14 -16.28
C GLU A 77 8.46 -27.49 -16.32
N GLY A 78 9.29 -26.59 -16.87
CA GLY A 78 10.75 -26.70 -16.82
C GLY A 78 11.31 -26.56 -15.40
N LEU A 79 10.84 -25.57 -14.64
CA LEU A 79 11.31 -25.34 -13.25
C LEU A 79 10.99 -26.50 -12.30
N LYS A 80 9.85 -27.17 -12.50
CA LYS A 80 9.46 -28.37 -11.73
C LYS A 80 10.39 -29.56 -11.95
N ASN A 81 11.15 -29.57 -13.05
CA ASN A 81 12.02 -30.69 -13.37
C ASN A 81 13.22 -30.75 -12.41
N PRO A 82 13.47 -31.88 -11.73
CA PRO A 82 14.59 -32.01 -10.78
C PRO A 82 15.99 -31.77 -11.38
N VAL A 83 16.14 -31.87 -12.71
CA VAL A 83 17.42 -31.58 -13.38
C VAL A 83 17.64 -30.09 -13.65
N CYS A 84 16.64 -29.24 -13.43
CA CYS A 84 16.77 -27.81 -13.59
C CYS A 84 17.69 -27.24 -12.50
N GLU A 85 18.75 -26.56 -12.91
CA GLU A 85 19.73 -25.96 -11.99
C GLU A 85 19.75 -24.41 -12.05
N LEU A 86 18.70 -23.81 -12.61
CA LEU A 86 18.56 -22.37 -12.75
C LEU A 86 18.61 -21.69 -11.36
N LYS A 87 19.40 -20.62 -11.25
CA LYS A 87 19.62 -19.87 -10.00
C LYS A 87 18.95 -18.51 -10.01
N ILE A 88 18.92 -17.86 -11.17
CA ILE A 88 18.40 -16.51 -11.36
C ILE A 88 17.38 -16.53 -12.49
N LEU A 89 16.18 -16.02 -12.21
CA LEU A 89 15.11 -15.87 -13.18
C LEU A 89 14.56 -14.45 -13.10
N LYS A 90 14.63 -13.71 -14.21
CA LYS A 90 14.13 -12.34 -14.32
C LYS A 90 12.96 -12.29 -15.30
N LEU A 91 11.81 -11.86 -14.80
CA LEU A 91 10.51 -11.81 -15.47
C LEU A 91 9.82 -10.46 -15.25
N SER A 92 10.58 -9.36 -15.14
CA SER A 92 10.02 -8.03 -14.97
C SER A 92 9.16 -7.66 -16.18
N ASP A 93 8.04 -6.97 -15.94
CA ASP A 93 7.17 -6.38 -16.97
C ASP A 93 6.70 -7.39 -18.05
N CYS A 94 6.43 -8.63 -17.62
CA CYS A 94 6.06 -9.74 -18.50
C CYS A 94 4.54 -9.92 -18.68
N SER A 95 3.74 -8.97 -18.18
CA SER A 95 2.26 -9.04 -18.17
C SER A 95 1.72 -10.29 -17.44
N ILE A 96 2.37 -10.67 -16.35
CA ILE A 96 1.99 -11.81 -15.50
C ILE A 96 0.92 -11.37 -14.51
N THR A 97 -0.14 -12.18 -14.35
CA THR A 97 -1.23 -11.94 -13.40
C THR A 97 -1.15 -12.90 -12.21
N GLU A 98 -2.14 -12.82 -11.33
CA GLU A 98 -2.29 -13.69 -10.16
C GLU A 98 -2.11 -15.19 -10.48
N GLU A 99 -2.58 -15.64 -11.65
CA GLU A 99 -2.48 -17.04 -12.05
C GLU A 99 -1.05 -17.47 -12.38
N GLY A 100 -0.23 -16.61 -13.01
CA GLY A 100 1.17 -16.88 -13.26
C GLY A 100 2.00 -16.89 -11.97
N TYR A 101 1.69 -16.00 -11.02
CA TYR A 101 2.30 -16.00 -9.69
C TYR A 101 2.02 -17.28 -8.90
N LYS A 102 0.77 -17.76 -8.91
CA LYS A 102 0.40 -19.06 -8.32
C LYS A 102 1.18 -20.21 -8.97
N ALA A 103 1.30 -20.20 -10.29
CA ALA A 103 2.02 -21.24 -11.03
C ALA A 103 3.51 -21.27 -10.64
N LEU A 104 4.16 -20.11 -10.56
CA LEU A 104 5.55 -19.99 -10.10
C LEU A 104 5.72 -20.51 -8.68
N ALA A 105 4.87 -20.09 -7.74
CA ALA A 105 4.93 -20.57 -6.36
C ALA A 105 4.76 -22.10 -6.25
N SER A 106 3.88 -22.67 -7.07
CA SER A 106 3.68 -24.13 -7.15
C SER A 106 4.90 -24.85 -7.73
N ALA A 107 5.50 -24.31 -8.79
CA ALA A 107 6.69 -24.88 -9.42
C ALA A 107 7.89 -24.88 -8.46
N LEU A 108 8.10 -23.78 -7.74
CA LEU A 108 9.18 -23.64 -6.77
C LEU A 108 9.00 -24.53 -5.55
N ARG A 109 7.76 -24.76 -5.07
CA ARG A 109 7.51 -25.78 -4.04
C ARG A 109 7.77 -27.20 -4.52
N SER A 110 7.51 -27.47 -5.80
CA SER A 110 7.71 -28.81 -6.39
C SER A 110 9.20 -29.15 -6.55
N ASN A 111 10.05 -28.15 -6.81
CA ASN A 111 11.50 -28.31 -6.92
C ASN A 111 12.24 -27.20 -6.16
N PRO A 112 12.30 -27.27 -4.82
CA PRO A 112 12.71 -26.13 -3.99
C PRO A 112 14.21 -25.83 -4.00
N SER A 113 15.07 -26.74 -4.48
CA SER A 113 16.51 -26.68 -4.26
C SER A 113 17.32 -25.78 -5.21
N HIS A 114 16.72 -25.19 -6.25
CA HIS A 114 17.50 -24.57 -7.33
C HIS A 114 17.46 -23.03 -7.33
N LEU A 115 16.30 -22.38 -7.40
CA LEU A 115 16.22 -20.94 -7.62
C LEU A 115 16.60 -20.13 -6.37
N ILE A 116 17.44 -19.11 -6.54
CA ILE A 116 17.96 -18.23 -5.48
C ILE A 116 17.41 -16.81 -5.64
N GLU A 117 17.28 -16.33 -6.87
CA GLU A 117 16.77 -15.00 -7.20
C GLU A 117 15.63 -15.08 -8.22
N LEU A 118 14.53 -14.42 -7.88
CA LEU A 118 13.37 -14.26 -8.74
C LEU A 118 12.96 -12.80 -8.79
N ASP A 119 13.01 -12.22 -9.98
CA ASP A 119 12.53 -10.87 -10.24
C ASP A 119 11.23 -10.91 -11.05
N LEU A 120 10.17 -10.31 -10.50
CA LEU A 120 8.81 -10.25 -11.00
C LEU A 120 8.27 -8.82 -10.98
N THR A 121 9.11 -7.80 -10.83
CA THR A 121 8.67 -6.39 -10.79
C THR A 121 7.84 -6.01 -12.02
N GLY A 122 6.96 -5.00 -11.87
CA GLY A 122 6.12 -4.55 -13.00
C GLY A 122 4.98 -5.49 -13.40
N ASN A 123 4.78 -6.60 -12.68
CA ASN A 123 3.65 -7.51 -12.91
C ASN A 123 2.53 -7.33 -11.87
N ASP A 124 1.51 -8.21 -11.91
CA ASP A 124 0.37 -8.16 -11.00
C ASP A 124 0.13 -9.49 -10.26
N PRO A 125 0.68 -9.68 -9.04
CA PRO A 125 0.40 -10.86 -8.23
C PRO A 125 -1.06 -11.04 -7.83
N GLY A 126 -1.89 -9.98 -7.80
CA GLY A 126 -3.15 -10.02 -7.06
C GLY A 126 -2.99 -10.46 -5.59
N GLN A 127 -4.09 -10.52 -4.86
CA GLN A 127 -4.04 -10.85 -3.43
C GLN A 127 -3.65 -12.31 -3.18
N SER A 128 -4.12 -13.23 -4.01
CA SER A 128 -3.83 -14.63 -3.76
C SER A 128 -2.45 -15.05 -4.30
N GLY A 129 -1.90 -14.37 -5.30
CA GLY A 129 -0.50 -14.56 -5.72
C GLY A 129 0.48 -14.07 -4.66
N VAL A 130 0.24 -12.91 -4.03
CA VAL A 130 1.01 -12.45 -2.85
C VAL A 130 0.97 -13.51 -1.75
N LYS A 131 -0.22 -14.07 -1.45
CA LYS A 131 -0.36 -15.13 -0.46
C LYS A 131 0.47 -16.37 -0.80
N GLN A 132 0.40 -16.85 -2.04
CA GLN A 132 1.17 -18.03 -2.46
C GLN A 132 2.68 -17.81 -2.38
N LEU A 133 3.17 -16.63 -2.75
CA LEU A 133 4.59 -16.28 -2.60
C LEU A 133 5.00 -16.17 -1.14
N ASN A 134 4.18 -15.55 -0.30
CA ASN A 134 4.42 -15.49 1.13
C ASN A 134 4.51 -16.89 1.76
N ASP A 135 3.56 -17.77 1.43
CA ASP A 135 3.55 -19.15 1.91
C ASP A 135 4.78 -19.93 1.42
N LEU A 136 5.22 -19.69 0.18
CA LEU A 136 6.47 -20.25 -0.35
C LEU A 136 7.70 -19.76 0.45
N LEU A 137 7.79 -18.48 0.79
CA LEU A 137 8.91 -17.95 1.58
C LEU A 137 8.97 -18.46 3.02
N GLN A 138 7.83 -18.90 3.57
CA GLN A 138 7.77 -19.54 4.89
C GLN A 138 8.08 -21.04 4.84
N ASP A 139 8.16 -21.65 3.65
CA ASP A 139 8.53 -23.06 3.49
C ASP A 139 10.01 -23.24 3.85
N PRO A 140 10.38 -24.11 4.81
CA PRO A 140 11.77 -24.32 5.21
C PRO A 140 12.65 -24.89 4.09
N ASN A 141 12.05 -25.48 3.05
CA ASN A 141 12.79 -25.99 1.90
C ASN A 141 13.09 -24.91 0.87
N CYS A 142 12.39 -23.77 0.91
CA CYS A 142 12.56 -22.69 -0.05
C CYS A 142 14.00 -22.14 -0.01
N GLN A 143 14.67 -22.11 -1.17
CA GLN A 143 16.03 -21.60 -1.30
C GLN A 143 16.09 -20.16 -1.85
N LEU A 144 14.94 -19.55 -2.14
CA LEU A 144 14.89 -18.16 -2.58
C LEU A 144 15.45 -17.25 -1.49
N LYS A 145 16.49 -16.49 -1.85
CA LYS A 145 17.09 -15.46 -1.01
C LYS A 145 16.64 -14.06 -1.41
N THR A 146 16.35 -13.89 -2.69
CA THR A 146 15.93 -12.62 -3.27
C THR A 146 14.64 -12.85 -4.07
N LEU A 147 13.57 -12.17 -3.67
CA LEU A 147 12.32 -12.11 -4.40
C LEU A 147 11.95 -10.64 -4.57
N ARG A 148 11.77 -10.19 -5.81
CA ARG A 148 11.38 -8.81 -6.12
C ARG A 148 10.06 -8.82 -6.88
N PHE A 149 9.07 -8.11 -6.39
CA PHE A 149 7.82 -7.86 -7.14
C PHE A 149 7.22 -6.48 -6.84
N LEU A 150 7.70 -5.81 -5.79
CA LEU A 150 7.39 -4.43 -5.43
C LEU A 150 8.49 -3.49 -5.93
N GLY A 151 8.17 -2.20 -6.02
CA GLY A 151 9.19 -1.16 -6.16
C GLY A 151 10.12 -1.14 -4.94
N PRO A 152 11.41 -0.74 -5.07
CA PRO A 152 12.40 -0.82 -3.99
C PRO A 152 11.95 -0.18 -2.67
N ALA A 153 11.36 1.02 -2.72
CA ALA A 153 10.88 1.72 -1.53
C ALA A 153 9.69 1.02 -0.86
N ALA A 154 8.80 0.39 -1.63
CA ALA A 154 7.67 -0.38 -1.10
C ALA A 154 8.14 -1.73 -0.53
N ASP A 155 9.16 -2.36 -1.13
CA ASP A 155 9.79 -3.58 -0.61
C ASP A 155 10.49 -3.33 0.74
N GLU A 156 11.29 -2.27 0.83
CA GLU A 156 11.92 -1.84 2.09
C GLU A 156 10.87 -1.59 3.19
N ALA A 157 9.76 -0.94 2.84
CA ALA A 157 8.64 -0.74 3.76
C ALA A 157 8.02 -2.07 4.21
N CYS A 158 7.77 -3.00 3.28
CA CYS A 158 7.23 -4.31 3.58
C CYS A 158 8.11 -5.09 4.55
N GLN A 159 9.43 -5.07 4.34
CA GLN A 159 10.40 -5.72 5.22
C GLN A 159 10.40 -5.08 6.63
N TYR A 160 10.45 -3.75 6.69
CA TYR A 160 10.41 -2.99 7.95
C TYR A 160 9.13 -3.30 8.74
N VAL A 161 7.97 -3.20 8.09
CA VAL A 161 6.66 -3.47 8.72
C VAL A 161 6.56 -4.93 9.14
N THR A 162 6.99 -5.88 8.31
CA THR A 162 7.00 -7.32 8.67
C THR A 162 7.88 -7.57 9.89
N GLY A 163 9.00 -6.86 10.03
CA GLY A 163 9.85 -6.94 11.22
C GLY A 163 9.16 -6.47 12.52
N ILE A 164 8.18 -5.56 12.42
CA ILE A 164 7.40 -5.06 13.56
C ILE A 164 6.22 -5.99 13.87
N VAL A 165 5.40 -6.30 12.86
CA VAL A 165 4.11 -7.00 13.07
C VAL A 165 4.19 -8.51 12.85
N GLY A 166 5.33 -9.03 12.39
CA GLY A 166 5.56 -10.46 12.14
C GLY A 166 4.78 -11.04 10.97
N LYS A 167 4.11 -10.20 10.17
CA LYS A 167 3.26 -10.59 9.04
C LYS A 167 3.48 -9.67 7.86
N ASN A 168 3.36 -10.22 6.65
CA ASN A 168 3.46 -9.46 5.41
C ASN A 168 2.30 -8.44 5.33
N PRO A 169 2.58 -7.13 5.25
CA PRO A 169 1.55 -6.10 5.26
C PRO A 169 0.62 -6.13 4.04
N LEU A 170 1.04 -6.69 2.91
CA LEU A 170 0.19 -6.83 1.72
C LEU A 170 -0.97 -7.83 1.91
N LEU A 171 -0.91 -8.64 2.97
CA LEU A 171 -1.95 -9.60 3.35
C LEU A 171 -2.84 -9.08 4.50
N LEU A 172 -2.57 -7.88 5.01
CA LEU A 172 -3.30 -7.28 6.11
C LEU A 172 -4.40 -6.34 5.61
N ARG A 173 -5.48 -6.25 6.37
CA ARG A 173 -6.52 -5.21 6.22
C ARG A 173 -6.34 -4.09 7.23
N GLU A 174 -5.73 -4.40 8.36
CA GLU A 174 -5.50 -3.46 9.45
C GLU A 174 -4.02 -3.51 9.82
N LEU A 175 -3.39 -2.35 9.84
CA LEU A 175 -2.00 -2.18 10.23
C LEU A 175 -1.90 -1.18 11.36
N ASN A 176 -1.39 -1.65 12.50
CA ASN A 176 -1.11 -0.82 13.66
C ASN A 176 0.40 -0.77 13.90
N LEU A 177 0.98 0.43 13.74
CA LEU A 177 2.38 0.74 14.02
C LEU A 177 2.53 1.72 15.19
N SER A 178 1.48 1.86 16.01
CA SER A 178 1.46 2.82 17.12
C SER A 178 2.67 2.64 18.04
N GLU A 179 3.12 3.74 18.64
CA GLU A 179 4.26 3.79 19.55
C GLU A 179 5.63 3.46 18.92
N HIS A 180 5.70 3.33 17.59
CA HIS A 180 6.97 3.17 16.87
C HIS A 180 7.39 4.48 16.20
N GLU A 181 8.62 4.91 16.44
CA GLU A 181 9.20 6.07 15.76
C GLU A 181 9.64 5.69 14.35
N LEU A 182 8.89 6.15 13.36
CA LEU A 182 9.14 5.84 11.95
C LEU A 182 10.28 6.69 11.35
N GLY A 183 10.51 7.91 11.86
CA GLY A 183 11.44 8.85 11.23
C GLY A 183 11.06 9.21 9.79
N ASP A 184 11.86 10.05 9.12
CA ASP A 184 11.53 10.51 7.76
C ASP A 184 11.69 9.41 6.71
N THR A 185 12.69 8.53 6.89
CA THR A 185 13.00 7.46 5.94
C THR A 185 11.89 6.41 5.89
N ASN A 186 11.52 5.83 7.05
CA ASN A 186 10.50 4.79 7.07
C ASN A 186 9.12 5.36 6.72
N MET A 187 8.87 6.65 6.98
CA MET A 187 7.64 7.31 6.49
C MET A 187 7.57 7.43 4.97
N LYS A 188 8.69 7.70 4.29
CA LYS A 188 8.72 7.69 2.81
C LYS A 188 8.52 6.30 2.24
N GLN A 189 9.14 5.29 2.86
CA GLN A 189 8.97 3.90 2.48
C GLN A 189 7.52 3.45 2.71
N LEU A 190 6.94 3.72 3.89
CA LEU A 190 5.54 3.43 4.18
C LEU A 190 4.59 4.12 3.20
N ALA A 191 4.87 5.38 2.84
CA ALA A 191 4.12 6.08 1.80
C ALA A 191 4.24 5.40 0.43
N ALA A 192 5.42 4.90 0.05
CA ALA A 192 5.58 4.12 -1.18
C ALA A 192 4.78 2.80 -1.14
N LEU A 193 4.72 2.12 0.00
CA LEU A 193 3.88 0.94 0.18
C LEU A 193 2.39 1.27 0.04
N LEU A 194 1.93 2.37 0.64
CA LEU A 194 0.53 2.82 0.51
C LEU A 194 0.18 3.23 -0.92
N GLN A 195 1.15 3.70 -1.70
CA GLN A 195 0.97 4.03 -3.11
C GLN A 195 0.98 2.79 -4.01
N ASP A 196 1.57 1.69 -3.56
CA ASP A 196 1.65 0.47 -4.34
C ASP A 196 0.25 -0.13 -4.54
N LYS A 197 -0.05 -0.53 -5.78
CA LYS A 197 -1.37 -1.08 -6.15
C LYS A 197 -1.71 -2.39 -5.45
N HIS A 198 -0.72 -3.09 -4.89
CA HIS A 198 -0.91 -4.35 -4.18
C HIS A 198 -1.29 -4.15 -2.70
N CYS A 199 -1.14 -2.94 -2.19
CA CYS A 199 -1.51 -2.62 -0.82
C CYS A 199 -3.02 -2.54 -0.68
N THR A 200 -3.60 -3.41 0.14
CA THR A 200 -5.07 -3.50 0.34
C THR A 200 -5.50 -3.16 1.76
N LEU A 201 -4.67 -2.39 2.47
CA LEU A 201 -4.95 -1.91 3.81
C LEU A 201 -6.20 -1.01 3.82
N ASN A 202 -7.08 -1.28 4.76
CA ASN A 202 -8.28 -0.51 5.05
C ASN A 202 -8.07 0.43 6.24
N THR A 203 -7.37 -0.05 7.27
CA THR A 203 -7.10 0.70 8.50
C THR A 203 -5.60 0.84 8.72
N LEU A 204 -5.16 2.07 8.95
CA LEU A 204 -3.79 2.41 9.34
C LEU A 204 -3.80 3.18 10.66
N THR A 205 -3.15 2.64 11.68
CA THR A 205 -3.00 3.27 13.00
C THR A 205 -1.54 3.61 13.26
N LEU A 206 -1.26 4.90 13.39
CA LEU A 206 0.05 5.49 13.67
C LEU A 206 -0.02 6.33 14.95
N CYS A 207 -0.71 5.86 15.98
CA CYS A 207 -0.89 6.59 17.23
C CYS A 207 0.45 6.70 17.98
N ARG A 208 0.79 7.87 18.54
CA ARG A 208 2.06 8.07 19.29
C ARG A 208 3.33 7.69 18.51
N CYS A 209 3.36 7.88 17.19
CA CYS A 209 4.52 7.56 16.34
C CYS A 209 5.52 8.74 16.17
N SER A 210 5.38 9.80 16.98
CA SER A 210 6.17 11.05 16.85
C SER A 210 6.06 11.69 15.45
N ILE A 211 4.92 11.53 14.75
CA ILE A 211 4.72 12.07 13.40
C ILE A 211 4.74 13.59 13.41
N THR A 212 5.60 14.16 12.56
CA THR A 212 5.78 15.60 12.34
C THR A 212 4.96 16.11 11.14
N GLU A 213 4.87 17.43 10.98
CA GLU A 213 4.26 18.07 9.81
C GLU A 213 4.79 17.53 8.46
N LYS A 214 6.10 17.33 8.37
CA LYS A 214 6.76 16.85 7.15
C LYS A 214 6.36 15.42 6.81
N GLN A 215 6.33 14.55 7.82
CA GLN A 215 5.93 13.16 7.66
C GLN A 215 4.43 13.06 7.35
N CYS A 216 3.61 13.91 7.97
CA CYS A 216 2.20 14.05 7.63
C CYS A 216 2.02 14.39 6.15
N LEU A 217 2.79 15.35 5.61
CA LEU A 217 2.77 15.71 4.19
C LEU A 217 3.09 14.52 3.27
N ILE A 218 4.13 13.76 3.61
CA ILE A 218 4.53 12.56 2.87
C ILE A 218 3.40 11.53 2.84
N LEU A 219 2.81 11.23 4.01
CA LEU A 219 1.70 10.29 4.14
C LEU A 219 0.49 10.74 3.32
N THR A 220 0.08 11.99 3.48
CA THR A 220 -1.07 12.55 2.76
C THR A 220 -0.89 12.58 1.26
N SER A 221 0.35 12.75 0.78
CA SER A 221 0.61 12.74 -0.67
C SER A 221 0.39 11.35 -1.25
N ALA A 222 0.73 10.28 -0.51
CA ALA A 222 0.41 8.91 -0.88
C ALA A 222 -1.09 8.62 -0.92
N LEU A 223 -1.85 9.19 0.04
CA LEU A 223 -3.31 9.04 0.08
C LEU A 223 -4.01 9.70 -1.12
N LYS A 224 -3.39 10.67 -1.78
CA LYS A 224 -3.96 11.29 -2.99
C LYS A 224 -3.71 10.47 -4.25
N THR A 225 -2.57 9.79 -4.33
CA THR A 225 -2.16 9.11 -5.57
C THR A 225 -2.70 7.69 -5.70
N ASN A 226 -3.02 7.00 -4.60
CA ASN A 226 -3.65 5.67 -4.71
C ASN A 226 -4.49 5.27 -3.46
N PRO A 227 -5.69 5.83 -3.26
CA PRO A 227 -6.53 5.51 -2.10
C PRO A 227 -7.58 4.42 -2.38
N SER A 228 -7.32 3.39 -3.18
CA SER A 228 -8.42 2.46 -3.51
C SER A 228 -8.99 1.71 -2.29
N HIS A 229 -8.24 1.60 -1.18
CA HIS A 229 -8.63 0.75 -0.05
C HIS A 229 -8.62 1.38 1.34
N LEU A 230 -7.81 2.42 1.60
CA LEU A 230 -7.71 2.96 2.96
C LEU A 230 -8.94 3.81 3.32
N THR A 231 -9.72 3.33 4.30
CA THR A 231 -10.94 3.96 4.80
C THR A 231 -10.76 4.53 6.20
N GLU A 232 -9.81 4.03 6.99
CA GLU A 232 -9.58 4.48 8.36
C GLU A 232 -8.11 4.88 8.58
N LEU A 233 -7.91 6.09 9.08
CA LEU A 233 -6.58 6.60 9.46
C LEU A 233 -6.60 7.15 10.88
N ASP A 234 -5.73 6.64 11.74
CA ASP A 234 -5.54 7.12 13.10
C ASP A 234 -4.12 7.68 13.27
N LEU A 235 -4.03 9.00 13.44
CA LEU A 235 -2.81 9.77 13.71
C LEU A 235 -2.87 10.42 15.10
N SER A 236 -3.71 9.91 16.01
CA SER A 236 -3.83 10.45 17.36
C SER A 236 -2.50 10.44 18.12
N GLU A 237 -2.40 11.36 19.07
CA GLU A 237 -1.27 11.55 19.97
C GLU A 237 0.08 11.79 19.24
N ASN A 238 0.04 12.42 18.06
CA ASN A 238 1.21 12.88 17.32
C ASN A 238 1.40 14.40 17.40
N LYS A 239 2.58 14.88 16.97
CA LYS A 239 2.97 16.30 16.94
C LYS A 239 2.74 16.90 15.55
N LEU A 240 1.52 16.77 15.04
CA LEU A 240 1.18 17.25 13.69
C LEU A 240 1.19 18.77 13.58
N GLN A 241 1.01 19.50 14.68
CA GLN A 241 0.87 20.96 14.70
C GLN A 241 -0.22 21.46 13.73
N ASN A 242 -0.37 22.78 13.63
CA ASN A 242 -1.40 23.41 12.80
C ASN A 242 -1.24 23.07 11.31
N ARG A 243 0.01 22.98 10.82
CA ARG A 243 0.25 22.72 9.40
C ARG A 243 -0.07 21.27 9.04
N GLY A 244 0.29 20.29 9.88
CA GLY A 244 -0.05 18.89 9.63
C GLY A 244 -1.56 18.66 9.61
N VAL A 245 -2.28 19.31 10.53
CA VAL A 245 -3.75 19.31 10.56
C VAL A 245 -4.33 19.93 9.28
N LYS A 246 -3.78 21.04 8.79
CA LYS A 246 -4.16 21.64 7.48
C LYS A 246 -3.92 20.70 6.30
N ILE A 247 -2.80 19.97 6.31
CA ILE A 247 -2.46 19.01 5.26
C ILE A 247 -3.47 17.84 5.25
N LEU A 248 -3.86 17.32 6.41
CA LEU A 248 -4.91 16.28 6.50
C LEU A 248 -6.23 16.77 5.92
N CYS A 249 -6.61 18.01 6.21
CA CYS A 249 -7.76 18.66 5.58
C CYS A 249 -7.69 18.62 4.06
N ASP A 250 -6.54 18.97 3.48
CA ASP A 250 -6.37 19.04 2.03
C ASP A 250 -6.45 17.67 1.36
N VAL A 251 -6.31 16.56 2.10
CA VAL A 251 -6.58 15.19 1.61
C VAL A 251 -8.04 14.85 1.71
N VAL A 252 -8.68 15.13 2.84
CA VAL A 252 -10.12 14.87 3.02
C VAL A 252 -10.95 15.67 2.00
N LYS A 253 -10.43 16.82 1.55
CA LYS A 253 -11.04 17.61 0.48
C LYS A 253 -10.86 17.07 -0.93
N ASP A 254 -10.00 16.08 -1.10
CA ASP A 254 -9.77 15.50 -2.40
C ASP A 254 -10.97 14.61 -2.76
N SER A 255 -11.56 14.80 -3.94
CA SER A 255 -12.73 14.00 -4.37
C SER A 255 -12.41 12.52 -4.50
N ASP A 256 -11.14 12.20 -4.68
CA ASP A 256 -10.66 10.82 -4.80
C ASP A 256 -10.37 10.19 -3.42
N CYS A 257 -10.46 10.96 -2.33
CA CYS A 257 -10.25 10.45 -0.98
C CYS A 257 -11.36 9.48 -0.56
N LYS A 258 -10.94 8.29 -0.09
CA LYS A 258 -11.84 7.22 0.36
C LYS A 258 -11.88 7.04 1.87
N LEU A 259 -11.23 7.93 2.61
CA LEU A 259 -11.27 7.89 4.07
C LEU A 259 -12.70 8.13 4.56
N GLU A 260 -13.20 7.21 5.38
CA GLU A 260 -14.49 7.26 6.08
C GLU A 260 -14.33 7.66 7.55
N ARG A 261 -13.15 7.37 8.13
CA ARG A 261 -12.81 7.69 9.52
C ARG A 261 -11.40 8.25 9.62
N LEU A 262 -11.29 9.44 10.21
CA LEU A 262 -10.02 10.09 10.53
C LEU A 262 -9.98 10.44 12.02
N ARG A 263 -8.89 10.05 12.68
CA ARG A 263 -8.60 10.43 14.07
C ARG A 263 -7.29 11.20 14.12
N SER A 264 -7.34 12.44 14.60
CA SER A 264 -6.16 13.26 14.82
C SER A 264 -6.33 14.04 16.12
N GLY A 265 -6.14 13.39 17.26
CA GLY A 265 -6.06 14.08 18.55
C GLY A 265 -4.62 14.49 18.81
N THR A 266 -4.28 15.77 18.72
CA THR A 266 -2.89 16.24 18.83
C THR A 266 -2.72 17.13 20.05
N PHE A 267 -1.62 17.00 20.81
CA PHE A 267 -1.22 18.03 21.78
C PHE A 267 -0.83 19.30 20.99
N MET A 268 -1.73 20.28 20.95
CA MET A 268 -1.51 21.56 20.27
C MET A 268 -0.78 22.53 21.22
N SER A 269 -0.06 23.49 20.67
CA SER A 269 0.51 24.61 21.44
C SER A 269 -0.41 25.83 21.35
N SER A 270 -0.60 26.49 22.47
CA SER A 270 -1.72 27.38 22.81
C SER A 270 -1.86 28.71 22.03
N HIS A 271 -1.11 28.97 20.96
CA HIS A 271 -0.94 30.37 20.45
C HIS A 271 -1.18 30.63 18.95
N ILE A 272 -1.60 29.65 18.14
CA ILE A 272 -1.88 29.89 16.70
C ILE A 272 -3.24 29.28 16.27
N CYS A 273 -4.11 28.95 17.24
CA CYS A 273 -5.28 28.10 17.03
C CYS A 273 -6.40 28.72 16.17
N GLU A 274 -6.61 30.02 16.22
CA GLU A 274 -7.81 30.66 15.65
C GLU A 274 -7.94 30.55 14.12
N LYS A 275 -6.94 30.99 13.35
CA LYS A 275 -7.07 31.10 11.89
C LYS A 275 -6.96 29.77 11.15
N VAL A 276 -6.12 28.86 11.63
CA VAL A 276 -5.92 27.56 10.98
C VAL A 276 -7.07 26.63 11.27
N PHE A 277 -7.61 26.65 12.48
CA PHE A 277 -8.81 25.89 12.81
C PHE A 277 -10.04 26.44 12.05
N THR A 278 -10.17 27.77 11.93
CA THR A 278 -11.27 28.36 11.15
C THR A 278 -11.24 27.94 9.67
N LEU A 279 -10.06 27.89 9.05
CA LEU A 279 -9.86 27.36 7.69
C LEU A 279 -9.99 25.82 7.62
N PHE A 280 -9.51 25.10 8.64
CA PHE A 280 -9.62 23.64 8.77
C PHE A 280 -11.10 23.25 8.67
N VAL A 281 -11.96 23.96 9.38
CA VAL A 281 -13.36 23.58 9.37
C VAL A 281 -14.13 24.14 8.18
N LEU A 282 -13.98 25.41 7.82
CA LEU A 282 -14.58 25.99 6.60
C LEU A 282 -14.27 25.22 5.31
N SER A 283 -13.22 24.40 5.33
CA SER A 283 -12.83 23.57 4.21
C SER A 283 -13.26 22.09 4.32
N PHE A 284 -13.58 21.60 5.52
CA PHE A 284 -14.41 20.40 5.75
C PHE A 284 -15.87 20.61 5.27
N CYS A 285 -16.32 21.86 5.23
CA CYS A 285 -17.68 22.32 4.87
C CYS A 285 -18.24 21.83 3.55
N LEU A 286 -17.35 21.64 2.56
CA LEU A 286 -17.76 21.31 1.20
C LEU A 286 -17.90 19.80 0.97
N ILE A 287 -17.42 18.95 1.90
CA ILE A 287 -17.03 17.56 1.57
C ILE A 287 -17.36 16.58 2.70
N PHE A 288 -18.56 16.67 3.25
CA PHE A 288 -19.10 15.59 4.06
C PHE A 288 -19.92 14.59 3.27
N CYS A 289 -19.60 14.42 1.99
CA CYS A 289 -20.22 13.40 1.16
C CYS A 289 -19.68 12.00 1.43
N SER A 290 -18.64 11.79 2.25
CA SER A 290 -18.04 10.45 2.48
C SER A 290 -17.73 10.09 3.93
N LEU A 291 -17.33 11.04 4.79
CA LEU A 291 -16.97 10.74 6.19
C LEU A 291 -18.20 10.45 7.06
N SER A 292 -18.18 9.34 7.77
CA SER A 292 -19.23 8.97 8.74
C SER A 292 -18.86 9.33 10.18
N GLN A 293 -17.55 9.33 10.50
CA GLN A 293 -17.07 9.65 11.84
C GLN A 293 -15.83 10.54 11.81
N CYS A 294 -15.83 11.59 12.61
CA CYS A 294 -14.70 12.50 12.79
C CYS A 294 -14.41 12.73 14.27
N ARG A 295 -13.18 12.45 14.72
CA ARG A 295 -12.76 12.68 16.11
C ARG A 295 -11.53 13.60 16.17
N LEU A 296 -11.74 14.78 16.74
CA LEU A 296 -10.77 15.87 16.89
C LEU A 296 -10.61 16.25 18.36
N ARG A 297 -10.18 15.27 19.16
CA ARG A 297 -10.05 15.43 20.61
C ARG A 297 -8.79 16.19 21.00
N TYR A 298 -8.88 17.04 22.02
CA TYR A 298 -7.75 17.77 22.61
C TYR A 298 -6.94 18.62 21.62
N CYS A 299 -7.61 19.22 20.62
CA CYS A 299 -6.98 20.03 19.58
C CYS A 299 -6.82 21.52 19.94
N ASP A 300 -6.96 21.92 21.22
CA ASP A 300 -6.99 23.32 21.68
C ASP A 300 -7.99 24.24 20.94
N MET A 301 -9.05 23.70 20.34
CA MET A 301 -10.02 24.50 19.57
C MET A 301 -10.69 25.57 20.46
N THR A 302 -10.72 26.81 19.97
CA THR A 302 -11.37 27.99 20.58
C THR A 302 -12.78 28.23 20.03
N ASP A 303 -13.49 29.25 20.53
CA ASP A 303 -14.83 29.66 20.05
C ASP A 303 -14.88 30.02 18.56
N GLU A 304 -13.83 30.63 18.01
CA GLU A 304 -13.73 30.89 16.57
C GLU A 304 -13.64 29.59 15.77
N GLY A 305 -12.85 28.63 16.28
CA GLY A 305 -12.76 27.32 15.69
C GLY A 305 -14.09 26.57 15.74
N CYS A 306 -14.80 26.68 16.86
CA CYS A 306 -16.16 26.16 17.03
C CYS A 306 -17.15 26.80 16.04
N SER A 307 -17.06 28.11 15.82
CA SER A 307 -17.91 28.82 14.86
C SER A 307 -17.64 28.36 13.45
N ALA A 308 -16.38 28.06 13.13
CA ALA A 308 -16.02 27.45 11.86
C ALA A 308 -16.57 26.03 11.72
N VAL A 309 -16.58 25.19 12.78
CA VAL A 309 -17.30 23.90 12.87
C VAL A 309 -18.78 24.05 12.62
N THR A 310 -19.38 25.09 13.18
CA THR A 310 -20.78 25.41 12.97
C THR A 310 -21.07 25.82 11.53
N SER A 311 -20.32 26.77 10.97
CA SER A 311 -20.49 27.17 9.56
C SER A 311 -20.20 26.01 8.60
N ALA A 312 -19.07 25.34 8.84
CA ALA A 312 -18.80 23.91 8.72
C ALA A 312 -19.91 22.97 8.27
N LEU A 313 -20.74 22.71 9.24
CA LEU A 313 -21.71 21.65 9.25
C LEU A 313 -23.08 22.17 8.80
N GLN A 314 -23.23 23.50 8.68
CA GLN A 314 -24.45 24.19 8.24
C GLN A 314 -24.92 23.85 6.82
N PRO A 315 -24.06 23.71 5.78
CA PRO A 315 -24.47 23.29 4.43
C PRO A 315 -24.85 21.80 4.32
N ASN A 316 -24.91 21.10 5.46
CA ASN A 316 -25.52 19.80 5.66
C ASN A 316 -24.74 18.57 5.12
N PRO A 317 -23.84 18.00 5.94
CA PRO A 317 -23.19 16.73 5.65
C PRO A 317 -24.13 15.53 5.64
N SER A 318 -24.46 14.97 4.48
CA SER A 318 -25.40 13.84 4.40
C SER A 318 -24.93 12.56 5.12
N ASN A 319 -23.62 12.38 5.30
CA ASN A 319 -23.03 11.13 5.78
C ASN A 319 -22.39 11.17 7.18
N LEU A 320 -22.10 12.35 7.75
CA LEU A 320 -21.51 12.42 9.09
C LEU A 320 -22.54 12.01 10.15
N ARG A 321 -22.20 11.02 10.97
CA ARG A 321 -23.02 10.48 12.07
C ARG A 321 -22.39 10.71 13.43
N GLU A 322 -21.07 10.72 13.52
CA GLU A 322 -20.34 10.92 14.77
C GLU A 322 -19.35 12.07 14.66
N LEU A 323 -19.44 13.03 15.59
CA LEU A 323 -18.51 14.13 15.74
C LEU A 323 -18.05 14.21 17.19
N ASP A 324 -16.76 14.06 17.40
CA ASP A 324 -16.15 14.14 18.73
C ASP A 324 -15.16 15.29 18.81
N LEU A 325 -15.52 16.30 19.60
CA LEU A 325 -14.72 17.49 19.85
C LEU A 325 -14.32 17.58 21.33
N SER A 326 -14.27 16.44 22.03
CA SER A 326 -13.94 16.39 23.46
C SER A 326 -12.52 16.89 23.74
N GLY A 327 -12.32 17.56 24.88
CA GLY A 327 -11.02 18.11 25.26
C GLY A 327 -10.66 19.44 24.58
N ASN A 328 -11.61 20.12 23.95
CA ASN A 328 -11.41 21.45 23.35
C ASN A 328 -11.99 22.57 24.24
N GLN A 329 -11.59 23.82 24.02
CA GLN A 329 -12.07 25.00 24.75
C GLN A 329 -13.24 25.67 24.01
N LEU A 330 -14.39 25.01 23.97
CA LEU A 330 -15.57 25.44 23.21
C LEU A 330 -16.64 26.10 24.07
N GLY A 331 -17.14 27.23 23.60
CA GLY A 331 -18.36 27.88 24.04
C GLY A 331 -19.58 27.16 23.47
N VAL A 332 -20.45 26.73 24.38
CA VAL A 332 -21.64 25.89 24.10
C VAL A 332 -22.63 26.58 23.15
N GLU A 333 -22.62 27.91 23.10
CA GLU A 333 -23.55 28.71 22.28
C GLU A 333 -23.33 28.54 20.77
N ASN A 334 -22.08 28.32 20.33
CA ASN A 334 -21.75 28.26 18.90
C ASN A 334 -22.23 26.97 18.23
N LEU A 335 -22.29 25.84 18.95
CA LEU A 335 -22.80 24.56 18.43
C LEU A 335 -24.33 24.48 18.40
N GLY A 336 -25.02 25.35 19.16
CA GLY A 336 -26.47 25.36 19.25
C GLY A 336 -27.18 25.64 17.92
N VAL A 337 -26.50 26.27 16.95
CA VAL A 337 -27.03 26.52 15.60
C VAL A 337 -27.10 25.23 14.78
N LEU A 338 -26.16 24.29 14.97
CA LEU A 338 -26.17 22.99 14.28
C LEU A 338 -27.27 22.06 14.79
N LEU A 339 -27.44 22.01 16.12
CA LEU A 339 -28.47 21.19 16.76
C LEU A 339 -29.89 21.64 16.41
N LYS A 340 -30.05 22.87 15.91
CA LYS A 340 -31.33 23.42 15.46
C LYS A 340 -31.60 23.21 13.97
N ASN A 341 -30.65 22.68 13.21
CA ASN A 341 -30.84 22.39 11.79
C ASN A 341 -31.50 21.00 11.63
N PRO A 342 -32.77 20.93 11.18
CA PRO A 342 -33.53 19.68 11.11
C PRO A 342 -33.02 18.70 10.05
N GLU A 343 -32.21 19.16 9.10
CA GLU A 343 -31.63 18.28 8.09
C GLU A 343 -30.30 17.65 8.51
N PHE A 344 -29.77 18.05 9.67
CA PHE A 344 -28.49 17.61 10.20
C PHE A 344 -28.60 16.21 10.83
N LYS A 345 -27.96 15.20 10.24
CA LYS A 345 -28.14 13.76 10.59
C LYS A 345 -27.15 13.23 11.63
N LEU A 346 -26.63 14.08 12.50
CA LEU A 346 -25.64 13.67 13.49
C LEU A 346 -26.32 12.82 14.58
N GLU A 347 -25.80 11.62 14.81
CA GLU A 347 -26.31 10.69 15.83
C GLU A 347 -25.58 10.88 17.16
N ILE A 348 -24.27 11.15 17.10
CA ILE A 348 -23.40 11.28 18.27
C ILE A 348 -22.62 12.60 18.19
N LEU A 349 -22.82 13.45 19.19
CA LEU A 349 -21.99 14.64 19.45
C LEU A 349 -21.32 14.51 20.82
N ALA A 350 -20.00 14.46 20.85
CA ALA A 350 -19.22 14.45 22.09
C ALA A 350 -18.51 15.79 22.31
N LEU A 351 -18.87 16.47 23.40
CA LEU A 351 -18.34 17.77 23.82
C LEU A 351 -17.92 17.66 25.28
N VAL A 352 -16.61 17.72 25.55
CA VAL A 352 -16.08 17.79 26.91
C VAL A 352 -15.14 18.99 27.01
N PRO A 353 -15.50 20.07 27.71
CA PRO A 353 -14.60 21.19 27.92
C PRO A 353 -13.42 20.81 28.82
N VAL A 354 -12.24 21.39 28.58
CA VAL A 354 -11.03 21.18 29.40
C VAL A 354 -11.20 21.70 30.86
N TYR A 355 -12.22 22.52 31.12
CA TYR A 355 -12.35 23.28 32.37
C TYR A 355 -13.02 22.57 33.57
N CYS A 356 -13.37 21.29 33.49
CA CYS A 356 -13.93 20.57 34.64
C CYS A 356 -12.88 19.66 35.33
N LEU A 357 -11.92 20.27 36.01
CA LEU A 357 -11.20 19.64 37.12
C LEU A 357 -12.20 19.33 38.25
N GLY A 358 -12.88 18.18 38.19
CA GLY A 358 -13.64 17.68 39.34
C GLY A 358 -14.82 16.76 39.05
N VAL A 359 -15.40 16.78 37.84
CA VAL A 359 -16.50 15.87 37.47
C VAL A 359 -16.33 15.46 36.00
N PHE A 360 -15.99 14.20 35.77
CA PHE A 360 -15.98 13.59 34.43
C PHE A 360 -17.42 13.37 33.96
N ALA A 361 -18.11 14.45 33.54
CA ALA A 361 -19.38 14.34 32.85
C ALA A 361 -19.13 14.34 31.34
N LEU A 362 -18.99 13.15 30.76
CA LEU A 362 -19.03 12.95 29.33
C LEU A 362 -20.44 13.34 28.84
N HIS A 363 -20.58 14.52 28.25
CA HIS A 363 -21.83 14.90 27.59
C HIS A 363 -21.79 14.30 26.18
N ILE A 364 -22.18 13.03 26.07
CA ILE A 364 -22.64 12.46 24.80
C ILE A 364 -24.08 12.90 24.65
N LEU A 365 -24.35 13.68 23.60
CA LEU A 365 -25.70 13.88 23.12
C LEU A 365 -25.96 12.79 22.08
N GLU A 366 -26.78 11.80 22.45
CA GLU A 366 -27.36 10.84 21.51
C GLU A 366 -28.68 11.42 21.01
N PHE A 367 -28.81 11.59 19.70
CA PHE A 367 -30.03 12.07 19.08
C PHE A 367 -30.86 10.86 18.61
N PRO A 368 -32.07 10.62 19.14
CA PRO A 368 -32.97 9.66 18.54
C PRO A 368 -33.41 10.18 17.16
N GLN A 369 -33.25 9.37 16.11
CA GLN A 369 -33.63 9.71 14.73
C GLN A 369 -35.10 10.11 14.59
#